data_AF-A0A7S0JEL2-F1
#
_entry.id   AF-A0A7S0JEL2-F1
#
_cell.length_a   1.000
_cell.length_b   1.000
_cell.length_c   1.000
_cell.angle_alpha   90.00
_cell.angle_beta   90.00
_cell.angle_gamma   90.00
#
_symmetry.space_group_name_H-M   'P 1'
#
loop_
_entity.id
_entity.type
_entity.pdbx_description
1 polymer ?
#
loop_
_entity_poly.entity_id
_entity_poly.type
_entity_poly.pdbx_seq_one_letter_code
_entity_poly.pdbx_strand_id
1 'polypeptide(L)'
;ANTAESALSRRPWTETSVAWHDIPAWLNDGEVHASPDLSAIVQELVNQPGWADGNAMSFVINGTGERSAYSFDGESHLAPLLQIVYSRPSLPQGSVCYTSSE
;
A
#
# COMPACT_ATOMS: atom_id res chain seq x y z
N ALA A 1 15.84 17.63 -23.37
CA ALA A 1 14.79 16.64 -23.64
C ALA A 1 14.42 16.02 -22.30
N ASN A 2 13.26 16.39 -21.75
CA ASN A 2 12.82 15.94 -20.41
C ASN A 2 12.06 14.62 -20.55
N THR A 3 12.79 13.50 -20.53
CA THR A 3 12.22 12.16 -20.52
C THR A 3 11.98 11.72 -19.07
N ALA A 4 10.95 12.29 -18.44
CA ALA A 4 10.48 11.84 -17.12
C ALA A 4 8.97 12.00 -16.93
N GLU A 5 8.19 12.13 -18.01
CA GLU A 5 6.74 11.93 -17.94
C GLU A 5 6.40 10.44 -17.83
N SER A 6 6.72 9.92 -16.64
CA SER A 6 5.93 9.01 -15.82
C SER A 6 5.66 7.59 -16.34
N ALA A 7 6.59 6.68 -16.06
CA ALA A 7 6.39 5.23 -16.21
C ALA A 7 5.32 4.65 -15.25
N LEU A 8 4.81 5.41 -14.26
CA LEU A 8 3.75 4.97 -13.35
C LEU A 8 2.37 4.95 -14.01
N SER A 9 2.05 5.91 -14.87
CA SER A 9 0.72 6.00 -15.53
C SER A 9 0.49 4.92 -16.60
N ARG A 10 1.55 4.21 -17.00
CA ARG A 10 1.49 3.07 -17.93
C ARG A 10 1.48 1.72 -17.22
N ARG A 11 1.69 1.69 -15.90
CA ARG A 11 1.56 0.45 -15.13
C ARG A 11 0.07 0.10 -15.09
N PRO A 12 -0.28 -1.17 -15.38
CA PRO A 12 -1.64 -1.62 -15.15
C PRO A 12 -2.03 -1.32 -13.71
N TRP A 13 -3.15 -0.63 -13.54
CA TRP A 13 -3.76 -0.45 -12.23
C TRP A 13 -4.26 -1.79 -11.71
N THR A 14 -4.41 -1.91 -10.40
CA THR A 14 -5.20 -3.00 -9.82
C THR A 14 -6.65 -2.89 -10.29
N GLU A 15 -7.32 -4.01 -10.42
CA GLU A 15 -8.76 -4.03 -10.70
C GLU A 15 -9.55 -3.61 -9.44
N THR A 16 -9.03 -3.97 -8.27
CA THR A 16 -9.56 -3.57 -6.96
C THR A 16 -9.21 -2.11 -6.68
N SER A 17 -10.21 -1.36 -6.24
CA SER A 17 -10.06 -0.05 -5.63
C SER A 17 -10.94 0.04 -4.38
N VAL A 18 -10.51 0.86 -3.43
CA VAL A 18 -11.25 1.11 -2.18
C VAL A 18 -11.60 2.58 -2.15
N ALA A 19 -12.90 2.86 -1.99
CA ALA A 19 -13.37 4.24 -1.90
C ALA A 19 -13.14 4.80 -0.49
N TRP A 20 -12.52 5.98 -0.42
CA TRP A 20 -12.35 6.73 0.81
C TRP A 20 -13.48 7.75 0.96
N HIS A 21 -14.57 7.31 1.58
CA HIS A 21 -15.77 8.13 1.82
C HIS A 21 -15.69 8.88 3.15
N ASP A 22 -16.57 9.88 3.30
CA ASP A 22 -16.81 10.62 4.54
C ASP A 22 -15.55 11.18 5.21
N ILE A 23 -14.60 11.63 4.39
CA ILE A 23 -13.33 12.18 4.88
C ILE A 23 -13.59 13.53 5.55
N PRO A 24 -13.29 13.68 6.86
CA PRO A 24 -13.43 14.97 7.54
C PRO A 24 -12.48 16.01 6.95
N ALA A 25 -12.75 17.29 7.22
CA ALA A 25 -11.82 18.36 6.86
C ALA A 25 -10.49 18.18 7.62
N TRP A 26 -9.36 18.35 6.91
CA TRP A 26 -8.02 18.36 7.50
C TRP A 26 -7.74 19.81 7.90
N LEU A 27 -7.91 20.10 9.19
CA LEU A 27 -7.96 21.49 9.67
C LEU A 27 -6.62 21.95 10.22
N ASN A 28 -5.84 21.03 10.78
CA ASN A 28 -4.55 21.34 11.38
C ASN A 28 -3.43 20.61 10.66
N ASP A 29 -2.29 21.28 10.59
CA ASP A 29 -1.09 20.72 10.01
C ASP A 29 -0.52 19.61 10.91
N GLY A 30 -0.04 18.53 10.30
CA GLY A 30 0.48 17.35 11.02
C GLY A 30 -0.60 16.45 11.66
N GLU A 31 -1.89 16.67 11.36
CA GLU A 31 -2.94 15.74 11.78
C GLU A 31 -2.76 14.34 11.17
N VAL A 32 -2.93 13.32 12.01
CA VAL A 32 -2.84 11.92 11.59
C VAL A 32 -4.23 11.45 11.16
N HIS A 33 -4.33 11.00 9.91
CA HIS A 33 -5.56 10.44 9.34
C HIS A 33 -5.33 9.00 8.92
N ALA A 34 -6.30 8.13 9.23
CA ALA A 34 -6.29 6.74 8.80
C ALA A 34 -6.99 6.60 7.44
N SER A 35 -6.38 5.84 6.53
CA SER A 35 -7.07 5.37 5.33
C SER A 35 -8.15 4.36 5.71
N PRO A 36 -9.09 4.06 4.80
CA PRO A 36 -9.88 2.84 4.86
C PRO A 36 -8.98 1.61 4.83
N ASP A 37 -9.56 0.44 5.08
CA ASP A 37 -8.84 -0.83 4.91
C ASP A 37 -8.44 -1.04 3.45
N LEU A 38 -7.13 -1.14 3.21
CA LEU A 38 -6.53 -1.36 1.88
C LEU A 38 -6.18 -2.84 1.64
N SER A 39 -6.55 -3.75 2.56
CA SER A 39 -6.20 -5.17 2.52
C SER A 39 -6.56 -5.83 1.19
N ALA A 40 -7.71 -5.51 0.60
CA ALA A 40 -8.16 -6.08 -0.66
C ALA A 40 -7.22 -5.74 -1.84
N ILE A 41 -6.72 -4.50 -1.91
CA ILE A 41 -5.77 -4.06 -2.94
C ILE A 41 -4.43 -4.77 -2.73
N VAL A 42 -3.95 -4.83 -1.49
CA VAL A 42 -2.71 -5.54 -1.16
C VAL A 42 -2.82 -7.02 -1.50
N GLN A 43 -3.97 -7.64 -1.18
CA GLN A 43 -4.21 -9.05 -1.45
C GLN A 43 -4.24 -9.35 -2.95
N GLU A 44 -4.83 -8.47 -3.77
CA GLU A 44 -4.76 -8.59 -5.23
C GLU A 44 -3.31 -8.60 -5.71
N LEU A 45 -2.48 -7.65 -5.26
CA LEU A 45 -1.09 -7.52 -5.68
C LEU A 45 -0.26 -8.76 -5.32
N VAL A 46 -0.36 -9.25 -4.07
CA VAL A 46 0.42 -10.42 -3.63
C VAL A 46 -0.06 -11.73 -4.25
N ASN A 47 -1.30 -11.76 -4.77
CA ASN A 47 -1.84 -12.91 -5.51
C ASN A 47 -1.42 -12.92 -6.99
N GLN A 48 -0.81 -11.84 -7.50
CA GLN A 48 -0.40 -11.81 -8.90
C GLN A 48 0.71 -12.83 -9.19
N PRO A 49 0.64 -13.55 -10.33
CA PRO A 49 1.74 -14.39 -10.77
C PRO A 49 3.04 -13.58 -10.88
N GLY A 50 4.09 -14.03 -10.18
CA GLY A 50 5.39 -13.35 -10.17
C GLY A 50 5.57 -12.31 -9.06
N TRP A 51 4.58 -12.14 -8.16
CA TRP A 51 4.85 -11.47 -6.89
C TRP A 51 5.89 -12.25 -6.08
N ALA A 52 6.89 -11.54 -5.55
CA ALA A 52 7.93 -12.06 -4.69
C ALA A 52 8.09 -11.16 -3.47
N ASP A 53 8.53 -11.76 -2.37
CA ASP A 53 8.81 -11.03 -1.13
C ASP A 53 9.84 -9.92 -1.38
N GLY A 54 9.59 -8.74 -0.83
CA GLY A 54 10.44 -7.55 -1.03
C GLY A 54 10.14 -6.75 -2.29
N ASN A 55 9.20 -7.19 -3.14
CA ASN A 55 8.73 -6.37 -4.25
C ASN A 55 8.10 -5.05 -3.74
N ALA A 56 8.43 -3.95 -4.41
CA ALA A 56 7.90 -2.64 -4.07
C ALA A 56 6.40 -2.54 -4.43
N MET A 57 5.62 -1.93 -3.55
CA MET A 57 4.23 -1.52 -3.81
C MET A 57 4.15 -0.02 -3.96
N SER A 58 3.14 0.45 -4.68
CA SER A 58 2.82 1.87 -4.77
C SER A 58 1.30 2.02 -4.69
N PHE A 59 0.84 3.00 -3.92
CA PHE A 59 -0.56 3.36 -3.81
C PHE A 59 -0.79 4.67 -4.51
N VAL A 60 -1.94 4.78 -5.18
CA VAL A 60 -2.37 6.03 -5.80
C VAL A 60 -3.73 6.38 -5.23
N ILE A 61 -3.81 7.61 -4.72
CA ILE A 61 -5.02 8.19 -4.16
C ILE A 61 -5.51 9.22 -5.17
N ASN A 62 -6.74 9.05 -5.64
CA ASN A 62 -7.39 9.97 -6.56
C ASN A 62 -8.74 10.42 -5.99
N GLY A 63 -9.12 11.66 -6.23
CA GLY A 63 -10.36 12.23 -5.75
C GLY A 63 -10.52 13.69 -6.20
N THR A 64 -11.50 14.36 -5.62
CA THR A 64 -11.72 15.80 -5.83
C THR A 64 -11.37 16.61 -4.58
N GLY A 65 -11.09 17.90 -4.77
CA GLY A 65 -10.60 18.78 -3.71
C GLY A 65 -9.10 18.60 -3.44
N GLU A 66 -8.64 19.14 -2.32
CA GLU A 66 -7.22 19.14 -1.94
C GLU A 66 -7.07 18.69 -0.48
N ARG A 67 -6.09 17.81 -0.26
CA ARG A 67 -5.67 17.28 1.04
C ARG A 67 -4.16 17.14 1.00
N SER A 68 -3.48 17.65 2.02
CA SER A 68 -2.02 17.74 2.06
C SER A 68 -1.47 16.88 3.18
N ALA A 69 -0.56 15.96 2.84
CA ALA A 69 0.13 15.10 3.79
C ALA A 69 1.64 15.29 3.67
N TYR A 70 2.36 15.04 4.76
CA TYR A 70 3.81 15.10 4.78
C TYR A 70 4.43 13.94 4.00
N SER A 71 5.47 14.22 3.22
CA SER A 71 6.33 13.19 2.65
C SER A 71 7.45 12.83 3.63
N PHE A 72 8.05 11.66 3.44
CA PHE A 72 9.24 11.27 4.22
C PHE A 72 10.38 12.29 4.09
N ASP A 73 10.62 12.80 2.87
CA ASP A 73 11.66 13.80 2.59
C ASP A 73 11.34 15.19 3.14
N GLY A 74 10.05 15.51 3.33
CA GLY A 74 9.59 16.78 3.89
C GLY A 74 9.65 16.78 5.41
N GLU A 75 9.00 15.81 6.05
CA GLU A 75 9.05 15.62 7.49
C GLU A 75 8.82 14.14 7.85
N SER A 76 9.92 13.42 8.05
CA SER A 76 9.92 11.96 8.22
C SER A 76 9.06 11.44 9.36
N HIS A 77 8.91 12.20 10.45
CA HIS A 77 8.12 11.78 11.62
C HIS A 77 6.61 12.01 11.45
N LEU A 78 6.19 12.77 10.44
CA LEU A 78 4.79 13.01 10.07
C LEU A 78 4.39 12.27 8.78
N ALA A 79 5.33 11.56 8.17
CA ALA A 79 5.10 10.82 6.94
C ALA A 79 4.12 9.64 7.15
N PRO A 80 3.30 9.31 6.14
CA PRO A 80 2.41 8.16 6.20
C PRO A 80 3.15 6.86 6.51
N LEU A 81 2.56 6.06 7.40
CA LEU A 81 3.03 4.72 7.72
C LEU A 81 2.12 3.68 7.07
N LEU A 82 2.73 2.69 6.41
CA LEU A 82 2.02 1.52 5.91
C LEU A 82 2.03 0.42 6.98
N GLN A 83 0.87 0.17 7.59
CA GLN A 83 0.70 -0.91 8.55
C GLN A 83 0.05 -2.12 7.88
N ILE A 84 0.79 -3.23 7.78
CA ILE A 84 0.28 -4.50 7.24
C ILE A 84 0.20 -5.52 8.38
N VAL A 85 -1.02 -5.99 8.66
CA VAL A 85 -1.27 -7.12 9.56
C VAL A 85 -1.77 -8.27 8.71
N TYR A 86 -1.05 -9.40 8.73
CA TYR A 86 -1.38 -10.57 7.90
C TYR A 86 -1.34 -11.85 8.72
N SER A 87 -2.14 -12.82 8.31
CA SER A 87 -2.06 -14.20 8.80
C SER A 87 -1.26 -15.04 7.82
N ARG A 88 -0.46 -15.96 8.34
CA ARG A 88 0.11 -17.02 7.51
C ARG A 88 -0.91 -18.15 7.41
N PRO A 89 -1.02 -18.83 6.26
CA PRO A 89 -1.81 -20.05 6.19
C PRO A 89 -1.32 -21.00 7.28
N SER A 90 -2.23 -21.44 8.15
CA SER A 90 -1.90 -22.49 9.10
C SER A 90 -1.60 -23.74 8.29
N LEU A 91 -0.47 -24.36 8.59
CA LEU A 91 -0.20 -25.69 8.06
C LEU A 91 -1.34 -26.62 8.51
N PRO A 92 -1.85 -27.50 7.62
CA PRO A 92 -2.75 -28.56 8.03
C PRO A 92 -2.17 -29.31 9.24
N GLN A 93 -3.02 -29.66 10.20
CA GLN A 93 -2.62 -30.39 11.39
C GLN A 93 -1.85 -31.66 10.98
N GLY A 94 -0.57 -31.76 11.37
CA GLY A 94 0.33 -32.86 11.00
C GLY A 94 1.41 -32.54 9.97
N SER A 95 1.48 -31.31 9.46
CA SER A 95 2.58 -30.90 8.58
C SER A 95 3.84 -30.60 9.40
N VAL A 96 4.98 -31.19 9.03
CA VAL A 96 6.29 -30.92 9.62
C VAL A 96 7.09 -30.03 8.67
N CYS A 97 7.60 -28.89 9.14
CA CYS A 97 8.54 -28.08 8.37
C CYS A 97 9.90 -28.78 8.35
N TYR A 98 10.35 -29.22 7.17
CA TYR A 98 11.75 -29.61 6.98
C TYR A 98 12.53 -28.37 6.56
N THR A 99 13.43 -27.88 7.44
CA THR A 99 14.45 -26.92 7.03
C THR A 99 15.58 -27.69 6.34
N SER A 100 15.67 -27.57 5.02
CA SER A 100 16.86 -28.01 4.28
C SER A 100 18.04 -27.14 4.72
N SER A 101 19.03 -27.75 5.36
CA SER A 101 20.36 -27.16 5.48
C SER A 101 21.14 -27.54 4.23
N GLU A 102 21.56 -26.55 3.47
CA GLU A 102 22.71 -26.69 2.55
C GLU A 102 24.01 -26.57 3.35
#